data_AF-A0A4S8MEZ2-F1
#
_entry.id   AF-A0A4S8MEZ2-F1
#
_cell.length_a   1.000
_cell.length_b   1.000
_cell.length_c   1.000
_cell.angle_alpha   90.00
_cell.angle_beta   90.00
_cell.angle_gamma   90.00
#
_symmetry.space_group_name_H-M   'P 1'
#
loop_
_entity.id
_entity.type
_entity.pdbx_description
1 polymer ?
#
loop_
_entity_poly.entity_id
_entity_poly.type
_entity_poly.pdbx_seq_one_letter_code
_entity_poly.pdbx_strand_id
1 'polypeptide(L)'
;MPRVDIWDDPESPTVIATFELPGVRREDLAVHVQDHRYLIVQGQRPCRLGNASGVVSATLPSRPVDAANKLVEGEGDVDDQDDQDSDPQQQGKFSRAELRYGRFSRKLDLGPGVFEYQNGHLTADLREGMLTVTWPRVPYGSESENNTRNNSANAMITPIATM
;
A
#
# COMPACT_ATOMS: atom_id res chain seq x y z
N MET A 1 5.23 0.23 6.88
CA MET A 1 5.22 1.34 5.91
C MET A 1 5.36 0.81 4.48
N PRO A 2 4.34 0.96 3.63
CA PRO A 2 4.39 0.66 2.19
C PRO A 2 5.46 1.50 1.50
N ARG A 3 6.10 0.99 0.45
CA ARG A 3 6.96 1.79 -0.43
C ARG A 3 6.11 2.56 -1.45
N VAL A 4 6.62 3.68 -1.95
CA VAL A 4 5.92 4.52 -2.93
C VAL A 4 6.93 5.11 -3.89
N ASP A 5 6.55 5.17 -5.16
CA ASP A 5 7.19 6.00 -6.17
C ASP A 5 6.20 7.07 -6.63
N ILE A 6 6.71 8.26 -6.93
CA ILE A 6 5.90 9.40 -7.41
C ILE A 6 6.47 9.81 -8.76
N TRP A 7 5.59 9.84 -9.76
CA TRP A 7 5.87 10.34 -11.09
C TRP A 7 5.16 11.69 -11.27
N ASP A 8 5.95 12.74 -11.38
CA ASP A 8 5.50 14.14 -11.46
C ASP A 8 6.18 14.80 -12.67
N ASP A 9 5.52 14.73 -13.83
CA ASP A 9 6.00 15.33 -15.08
C ASP A 9 5.41 16.74 -15.25
N PRO A 10 6.23 17.81 -15.28
CA PRO A 10 5.75 19.20 -15.41
C PRO A 10 4.84 19.45 -16.60
N GLU A 11 4.98 18.68 -17.69
CA GLU A 11 4.17 18.81 -18.89
C GLU A 11 2.83 18.05 -18.77
N SER A 12 2.74 17.09 -17.83
CA SER A 12 1.52 16.35 -17.56
C SER A 12 0.57 17.15 -16.64
N PRO A 13 -0.75 17.18 -16.95
CA PRO A 13 -1.76 17.76 -16.08
C PRO A 13 -2.05 16.90 -14.85
N THR A 14 -1.46 15.71 -14.74
CA THR A 14 -1.69 14.75 -13.65
C THR A 14 -0.40 14.26 -13.03
N VAL A 15 -0.46 13.96 -11.74
CA VAL A 15 0.60 13.34 -10.96
C VAL A 15 0.16 11.92 -10.59
N ILE A 16 1.11 10.98 -10.60
CA ILE A 16 0.85 9.56 -10.34
C ILE A 16 1.70 9.10 -9.16
N ALA A 17 1.10 8.44 -8.17
CA ALA A 17 1.84 7.72 -7.14
C ALA A 17 1.51 6.23 -7.17
N THR A 18 2.54 5.40 -7.05
CA THR A 18 2.41 3.94 -7.05
C THR A 18 2.92 3.38 -5.73
N PHE A 19 2.04 2.70 -4.98
CA PHE A 19 2.35 2.11 -3.68
C PHE A 19 2.49 0.59 -3.78
N GLU A 20 3.56 0.03 -3.21
CA GLU A 20 3.71 -1.42 -3.05
C GLU A 20 2.85 -1.93 -1.88
N LEU A 21 1.78 -2.64 -2.20
CA LEU A 21 0.80 -3.22 -1.27
C LEU A 21 0.52 -4.72 -1.54
N PRO A 22 1.55 -5.58 -1.68
CA PRO A 22 1.35 -6.99 -1.99
C PRO A 22 0.55 -7.70 -0.88
N GLY A 23 -0.49 -8.45 -1.25
CA GLY A 23 -1.32 -9.19 -0.29
C GLY A 23 -2.26 -8.33 0.56
N VAL A 24 -2.41 -7.04 0.25
CA VAL A 24 -3.50 -6.21 0.74
C VAL A 24 -4.68 -6.36 -0.22
N ARG A 25 -5.89 -6.56 0.32
CA ARG A 25 -7.11 -6.63 -0.48
C ARG A 25 -7.77 -5.26 -0.56
N ARG A 26 -8.60 -5.03 -1.58
CA ARG A 26 -9.26 -3.72 -1.79
C ARG A 26 -10.14 -3.34 -0.59
N GLU A 27 -10.82 -4.32 0.02
CA GLU A 27 -11.65 -4.13 1.20
C GLU A 27 -10.86 -3.76 2.48
N ASP A 28 -9.56 -4.09 2.53
CA ASP A 28 -8.67 -3.81 3.66
C ASP A 28 -7.89 -2.49 3.47
N LEU A 29 -8.27 -1.68 2.45
CA LEU A 29 -7.60 -0.45 2.02
C LEU A 29 -8.58 0.72 2.02
N ALA A 30 -8.15 1.86 2.55
CA ALA A 30 -8.87 3.13 2.47
C ALA A 30 -7.96 4.21 1.89
N VAL A 31 -8.46 4.91 0.87
CA VAL A 31 -7.79 6.01 0.18
C VAL A 31 -8.72 7.21 0.26
N HIS A 32 -8.25 8.32 0.81
CA HIS A 32 -9.02 9.56 0.92
C HIS A 32 -8.10 10.78 0.98
N VAL A 33 -8.67 11.95 0.76
CA VAL A 33 -7.97 13.23 0.91
C VAL A 33 -8.39 13.88 2.22
N GLN A 34 -7.41 14.38 2.98
CA GLN A 34 -7.59 15.11 4.22
C GLN A 34 -7.13 16.56 4.05
N ASP A 35 -7.89 17.50 4.61
CA ASP A 35 -7.60 18.94 4.60
C ASP A 35 -7.34 19.53 3.20
N HIS A 36 -7.95 18.93 2.16
CA HIS A 36 -7.78 19.28 0.74
C HIS A 36 -6.33 19.24 0.21
N ARG A 37 -5.40 18.70 1.00
CA ARG A 37 -3.95 18.78 0.76
C ARG A 37 -3.25 17.45 0.87
N TYR A 38 -3.76 16.54 1.69
CA TYR A 38 -3.03 15.32 2.02
C TYR A 38 -3.77 14.08 1.53
N LEU A 39 -3.11 13.29 0.69
CA LEU A 39 -3.57 11.95 0.36
C LEU A 39 -3.19 11.01 1.49
N ILE A 40 -4.21 10.33 2.03
CA ILE A 40 -4.06 9.33 3.07
C ILE A 40 -4.37 7.96 2.48
N VAL A 41 -3.35 7.10 2.44
CA VAL A 41 -3.45 5.69 2.06
C VAL A 41 -3.24 4.86 3.31
N GLN A 42 -4.30 4.26 3.82
CA GLN A 42 -4.27 3.46 5.05
C GLN A 42 -4.92 2.10 4.85
N GLY A 43 -4.51 1.13 5.65
CA GLY A 43 -5.07 -0.20 5.56
C GLY A 43 -4.38 -1.19 6.47
N GLN A 44 -4.68 -2.48 6.26
CA GLN A 44 -4.06 -3.57 6.99
C GLN A 44 -3.58 -4.65 6.04
N ARG A 45 -2.34 -5.10 6.21
CA ARG A 45 -1.84 -6.31 5.58
C ARG A 45 -1.90 -7.47 6.56
N PRO A 46 -2.88 -8.37 6.44
CA PRO A 46 -3.03 -9.47 7.38
C PRO A 46 -1.92 -10.51 7.19
N CYS A 47 -1.36 -11.01 8.29
CA CYS A 47 -0.62 -12.26 8.24
C CYS A 47 -1.64 -13.39 8.10
N ARG A 48 -1.55 -14.17 7.01
CA ARG A 48 -2.46 -15.30 6.74
C ARG A 48 -1.84 -16.66 7.09
N LEU A 49 -0.59 -16.67 7.53
CA LEU A 49 0.03 -17.86 8.10
C LEU A 49 -0.31 -17.94 9.59
N GLY A 50 -1.47 -18.54 9.84
CA GLY A 50 -1.80 -19.23 11.10
C GLY A 50 -2.03 -18.37 12.32
N ASN A 51 -2.73 -18.97 13.27
CA ASN A 51 -3.16 -18.41 14.54
C ASN A 51 -1.95 -18.42 15.50
N ALA A 52 -0.83 -17.80 15.14
CA ALA A 52 0.41 -17.85 15.91
C ALA A 52 0.37 -17.01 17.21
N SER A 53 -0.81 -16.60 17.67
CA SER A 53 -0.97 -15.96 18.97
C SER A 53 -1.08 -16.98 20.13
N GLY A 54 -1.30 -18.27 19.84
CA GLY A 54 -1.49 -19.31 20.86
C GLY A 54 -0.27 -20.20 21.14
N VAL A 55 0.81 -20.13 20.35
CA VAL A 55 1.98 -21.04 20.49
C VAL A 55 3.24 -20.25 20.83
N VAL A 56 3.16 -19.43 21.87
CA VAL A 56 4.34 -18.90 22.58
C VAL A 56 4.60 -19.71 23.85
N SER A 57 4.52 -21.04 23.78
CA SER A 57 4.98 -21.92 24.86
C SER A 57 5.13 -23.38 24.43
N ALA A 58 5.71 -23.65 23.25
CA ALA A 58 6.16 -25.00 22.92
C ALA A 58 7.69 -25.02 23.01
N THR A 59 8.17 -25.34 24.21
CA THR A 59 9.56 -25.71 24.51
C THR A 59 10.00 -26.76 23.48
N LEU A 60 11.11 -26.51 22.79
CA LEU A 60 11.71 -27.51 21.91
C LEU A 60 12.00 -28.77 22.74
N PRO A 61 11.62 -29.99 22.30
CA PRO A 61 12.02 -31.20 22.98
C PRO A 61 13.55 -31.30 22.96
N SER A 62 14.13 -31.53 24.12
CA SER A 62 15.56 -31.41 24.42
C SER A 62 16.48 -32.41 23.67
N ARG A 63 15.92 -33.33 22.88
CA ARG A 63 16.69 -34.38 22.17
C ARG A 63 16.08 -34.73 20.80
N PRO A 64 16.68 -34.26 19.70
CA PRO A 64 16.21 -34.54 18.34
C PRO A 64 16.56 -35.96 17.83
N VAL A 65 17.41 -36.70 18.54
CA VAL A 65 17.89 -38.04 18.12
C VAL A 65 16.89 -39.16 18.42
N ASP A 66 16.05 -39.00 19.45
CA ASP A 66 15.11 -40.04 19.88
C ASP A 66 13.92 -40.18 18.89
N ALA A 67 13.61 -39.11 18.16
CA ALA A 67 12.57 -39.12 17.12
C ALA A 67 12.97 -39.92 15.87
N ALA A 68 14.26 -40.03 15.57
CA ALA A 68 14.76 -40.80 14.42
C ALA A 68 14.75 -42.31 14.67
N ASN A 69 14.99 -42.73 15.92
CA ASN A 69 14.99 -44.15 16.29
C ASN A 69 13.57 -44.76 16.30
N LYS A 70 12.53 -43.93 16.43
CA LYS A 70 11.12 -44.39 16.47
C LYS A 70 10.54 -44.81 15.11
N LEU A 71 11.28 -44.61 14.00
CA LEU A 71 10.84 -44.94 12.64
C LEU A 71 11.43 -46.26 12.11
N VAL A 72 12.36 -46.90 12.83
CA VAL A 72 13.13 -48.06 12.33
C VAL A 72 12.66 -49.41 12.85
N GLU A 73 11.76 -49.45 13.83
CA GLU A 73 11.27 -50.72 14.39
C GLU A 73 9.82 -50.97 13.95
N GLY A 74 9.70 -51.68 12.83
CA GLY A 74 8.47 -52.36 12.47
C GLY A 74 8.36 -53.71 13.17
N GLU A 75 7.13 -54.03 13.55
CA GLU A 75 6.55 -55.35 13.89
C GLU A 75 6.69 -55.84 15.35
N GLY A 76 5.53 -55.93 16.02
CA GLY A 76 5.34 -56.66 17.28
C GLY A 76 4.08 -56.28 18.07
N ASP A 77 2.94 -56.87 17.68
CA ASP A 77 1.78 -57.27 18.50
C ASP A 77 0.94 -56.27 19.34
N VAL A 78 -0.35 -56.66 19.43
CA VAL A 78 -1.57 -55.95 19.83
C VAL A 78 -1.66 -55.69 21.35
N ASP A 79 -2.11 -54.49 21.73
CA ASP A 79 -3.02 -54.33 22.88
C ASP A 79 -3.88 -53.05 22.74
N ASP A 80 -5.17 -53.21 23.03
CA ASP A 80 -6.24 -52.22 23.04
C ASP A 80 -6.01 -51.11 24.08
N GLN A 81 -6.02 -49.83 23.64
CA GLN A 81 -6.75 -48.76 24.36
C GLN A 81 -6.86 -47.46 23.57
N ASP A 82 -8.06 -46.87 23.66
CA ASP A 82 -8.49 -45.58 23.14
C ASP A 82 -7.48 -44.45 23.39
N ASP A 83 -7.17 -43.69 22.34
CA ASP A 83 -7.11 -42.23 22.38
C ASP A 83 -7.02 -41.70 20.94
N GLN A 84 -8.19 -41.36 20.39
CA GLN A 84 -8.34 -40.73 19.09
C GLN A 84 -8.08 -39.22 19.25
N ASP A 85 -6.85 -38.84 19.61
CA ASP A 85 -6.41 -37.45 19.55
C ASP A 85 -5.90 -37.17 18.13
N SER A 86 -6.83 -36.65 17.32
CA SER A 86 -6.52 -36.08 16.00
C SER A 86 -5.61 -34.86 16.19
N ASP A 87 -4.30 -35.08 16.14
CA ASP A 87 -3.26 -34.05 16.24
C ASP A 87 -3.59 -32.90 15.27
N PRO A 88 -3.99 -31.70 15.76
CA PRO A 88 -4.37 -30.61 14.89
C PRO A 88 -3.11 -30.04 14.25
N GLN A 89 -2.79 -30.56 13.06
CA GLN A 89 -1.91 -29.99 12.04
C GLN A 89 -0.84 -29.05 12.59
N GLN A 90 0.33 -29.61 12.88
CA GLN A 90 1.56 -28.87 13.17
C GLN A 90 1.76 -27.75 12.16
N GLN A 91 1.29 -26.55 12.55
CA GLN A 91 1.28 -25.39 11.70
C GLN A 91 2.71 -24.85 11.66
N GLY A 92 3.34 -24.96 10.49
CA GLY A 92 4.78 -24.74 10.31
C GLY A 92 5.27 -23.39 10.85
N LYS A 93 6.44 -23.39 11.49
CA LYS A 93 7.12 -22.19 11.99
C LYS A 93 7.91 -21.51 10.87
N PHE A 94 7.89 -20.18 10.83
CA PHE A 94 8.76 -19.42 9.93
C PHE A 94 10.23 -19.68 10.24
N SER A 95 10.98 -20.22 9.28
CA SER A 95 12.45 -20.25 9.33
C SER A 95 13.04 -18.85 9.12
N ARG A 96 12.35 -18.00 8.35
CA ARG A 96 12.70 -16.59 8.09
C ARG A 96 11.43 -15.79 7.78
N ALA A 97 11.28 -14.62 8.39
CA ALA A 97 10.11 -13.75 8.22
C ALA A 97 10.55 -12.29 8.00
N GLU A 98 10.58 -11.85 6.75
CA GLU A 98 10.95 -10.47 6.37
C GLU A 98 9.76 -9.65 5.88
N LEU A 99 8.66 -10.32 5.57
CA LEU A 99 7.44 -9.66 5.14
C LEU A 99 6.84 -8.88 6.30
N ARG A 100 6.55 -7.61 6.05
CA ARG A 100 5.85 -6.75 7.01
C ARG A 100 4.35 -6.99 6.91
N TYR A 101 3.72 -7.22 8.05
CA TYR A 101 2.26 -7.34 8.23
C TYR A 101 1.76 -6.28 9.21
N GLY A 102 0.45 -6.16 9.37
CA GLY A 102 -0.20 -5.23 10.28
C GLY A 102 -0.73 -3.98 9.59
N ARG A 103 -1.11 -2.99 10.41
CA ARG A 103 -1.68 -1.72 9.95
C ARG A 103 -0.61 -0.84 9.31
N PHE A 104 -1.01 -0.07 8.32
CA PHE A 104 -0.20 0.97 7.73
C PHE A 104 -1.02 2.22 7.47
N SER A 105 -0.35 3.36 7.46
CA SER A 105 -0.89 4.63 6.99
C SER A 105 0.25 5.40 6.36
N ARG A 106 0.03 5.93 5.15
CA ARG A 106 0.98 6.78 4.44
C ARG A 106 0.27 8.08 4.06
N LYS A 107 0.93 9.18 4.37
CA LYS A 107 0.47 10.55 4.09
C LYS A 107 1.35 11.13 2.99
N LEU A 108 0.74 11.66 1.94
CA LEU A 108 1.43 12.35 0.85
C LEU A 108 0.85 13.76 0.68
N ASP A 109 1.71 14.77 0.53
CA ASP A 109 1.27 16.14 0.20
C ASP A 109 0.95 16.20 -1.31
N LEU A 110 -0.27 16.60 -1.62
CA LEU A 110 -0.79 16.74 -2.98
C LEU A 110 -0.47 18.12 -3.57
N GLY A 111 0.01 19.05 -2.75
CA GLY A 111 0.17 20.44 -3.11
C GLY A 111 -1.10 21.27 -2.87
N PRO A 112 -1.01 22.60 -3.00
CA PRO A 112 -2.13 23.50 -2.78
C PRO A 112 -3.18 23.38 -3.90
N GLY A 113 -4.46 23.53 -3.54
CA GLY A 113 -5.53 23.79 -4.52
C GLY A 113 -6.04 22.59 -5.34
N VAL A 114 -5.44 21.40 -5.22
CA VAL A 114 -5.85 20.23 -6.03
C VAL A 114 -7.32 19.84 -5.82
N PHE A 115 -7.82 19.94 -4.58
CA PHE A 115 -9.17 19.51 -4.19
C PHE A 115 -10.00 20.63 -3.54
N GLU A 116 -9.62 21.90 -3.74
CA GLU A 116 -10.28 23.06 -3.12
C GLU A 116 -11.66 23.34 -3.74
N TYR A 117 -11.87 22.94 -4.99
CA TYR A 117 -13.14 23.06 -5.70
C TYR A 117 -13.74 21.66 -5.88
N GLN A 118 -15.02 21.50 -5.52
CA GLN A 118 -15.70 20.26 -5.10
C GLN A 118 -15.73 19.07 -6.09
N ASN A 119 -14.97 19.08 -7.19
CA ASN A 119 -14.95 18.02 -8.21
C ASN A 119 -13.53 17.57 -8.60
N GLY A 120 -12.55 17.64 -7.69
CA GLY A 120 -11.23 17.05 -7.93
C GLY A 120 -11.34 15.54 -8.17
N HIS A 121 -11.04 15.09 -9.39
CA HIS A 121 -11.15 13.68 -9.77
C HIS A 121 -9.90 12.91 -9.33
N LEU A 122 -9.96 12.32 -8.13
CA LEU A 122 -8.96 11.35 -7.67
C LEU A 122 -9.32 9.97 -8.21
N THR A 123 -8.38 9.31 -8.89
CA THR A 123 -8.52 7.91 -9.27
C THR A 123 -7.56 7.05 -8.48
N ALA A 124 -8.02 5.85 -8.13
CA ALA A 124 -7.23 4.87 -7.43
C ALA A 124 -7.52 3.48 -7.99
N ASP A 125 -6.48 2.74 -8.34
CA ASP A 125 -6.61 1.38 -8.85
C ASP A 125 -5.56 0.46 -8.22
N LEU A 126 -6.01 -0.73 -7.80
CA LEU A 126 -5.17 -1.73 -7.14
C LEU A 126 -5.09 -2.95 -8.06
N ARG A 127 -3.91 -3.20 -8.62
CA ARG A 127 -3.65 -4.36 -9.49
C ARG A 127 -2.31 -4.97 -9.12
N GLU A 128 -2.27 -6.31 -9.08
CA GLU A 128 -1.03 -7.07 -8.87
C GLU A 128 -0.24 -6.65 -7.61
N GLY A 129 -0.94 -6.20 -6.56
CA GLY A 129 -0.31 -5.72 -5.33
C GLY A 129 0.28 -4.32 -5.41
N MET A 130 -0.02 -3.57 -6.47
CA MET A 130 0.39 -2.17 -6.67
C MET A 130 -0.85 -1.28 -6.69
N LEU A 131 -0.89 -0.29 -5.80
CA LEU A 131 -1.92 0.73 -5.81
C LEU A 131 -1.41 1.94 -6.58
N THR A 132 -2.05 2.25 -7.69
CA THR A 132 -1.80 3.46 -8.46
C THR A 132 -2.86 4.51 -8.12
N VAL A 133 -2.43 5.67 -7.65
CA VAL A 133 -3.28 6.82 -7.37
C VAL A 133 -2.90 7.95 -8.31
N THR A 134 -3.89 8.54 -8.98
CA THR A 134 -3.69 9.67 -9.89
C THR A 134 -4.55 10.84 -9.47
N TRP A 135 -3.97 12.03 -9.48
CA TRP A 135 -4.68 13.28 -9.18
C TRP A 135 -4.21 14.40 -10.13
N PRO A 136 -5.06 15.40 -10.38
CA PRO A 136 -4.68 16.52 -11.23
C PRO A 136 -3.65 17.42 -10.52
N ARG A 137 -2.75 18.03 -11.29
CA ARG A 137 -1.76 19.00 -10.78
C ARG A 137 -2.42 20.31 -10.36
N VAL A 138 -3.41 20.73 -11.15
CA VAL A 138 -4.16 21.98 -10.96
C VAL A 138 -5.65 21.65 -10.93
N PRO A 139 -6.46 22.38 -10.15
CA PRO A 139 -7.90 22.16 -10.13
C PRO A 139 -8.49 22.34 -11.53
N TYR A 140 -9.41 21.44 -11.91
CA TYR A 140 -10.18 21.57 -13.15
C TYR A 140 -10.88 22.94 -13.18
N GLY A 141 -10.53 23.77 -14.15
CA GLY A 141 -11.08 25.13 -14.32
C GLY A 141 -10.10 26.28 -14.12
N SER A 142 -8.84 26.03 -13.73
CA SER A 142 -7.81 27.08 -13.62
C SER A 142 -6.98 27.30 -14.91
N GLU A 143 -7.36 26.67 -16.02
CA GLU A 143 -6.73 26.90 -17.33
C GLU A 143 -7.23 28.21 -17.95
N SER A 144 -6.77 29.38 -17.49
CA SER A 144 -6.73 30.64 -18.28
C SER A 144 -6.40 31.88 -17.46
N GLU A 145 -5.15 32.07 -17.00
CA GLU A 145 -4.74 33.46 -16.64
C GLU A 145 -3.25 33.78 -16.77
N ASN A 146 -2.36 32.81 -16.98
CA ASN A 146 -0.91 33.08 -16.97
C ASN A 146 -0.24 33.19 -18.35
N ASN A 147 -0.96 33.05 -19.48
CA ASN A 147 -0.34 33.10 -20.83
C ASN A 147 -0.48 34.45 -21.58
N THR A 148 -1.10 35.49 -21.00
CA THR A 148 -1.35 36.77 -21.72
C THR A 148 -0.47 37.94 -21.28
N ARG A 149 0.28 37.85 -20.18
CA ARG A 149 1.08 38.99 -19.68
C ARG A 149 2.43 39.20 -20.39
N ASN A 150 2.92 38.24 -21.18
CA ASN A 150 4.29 38.30 -21.70
C ASN A 150 4.43 38.80 -23.15
N ASN A 151 3.33 39.11 -23.87
CA ASN A 151 3.39 39.51 -25.29
C ASN A 151 2.95 40.95 -25.62
N SER A 152 2.75 41.84 -24.65
CA SER A 152 2.34 43.24 -24.92
C SER A 152 3.44 44.30 -24.78
N ALA A 153 4.72 43.92 -24.68
CA ALA A 153 5.82 44.89 -24.50
C ALA A 153 6.51 45.36 -25.80
N ASN A 154 5.99 45.03 -26.99
CA ASN A 154 6.56 45.49 -28.27
C ASN A 154 5.48 45.98 -29.25
N ALA A 155 4.93 47.16 -28.99
CA ALA A 155 4.34 47.99 -30.04
C ALA A 155 4.71 49.45 -29.77
N MET A 156 5.58 49.97 -30.62
CA MET A 156 6.30 51.22 -30.47
C MET A 156 5.41 52.44 -30.78
N ILE A 157 5.44 53.42 -29.88
CA ILE A 157 5.69 54.85 -30.10
C ILE A 157 5.41 55.40 -31.52
N THR A 158 4.47 56.36 -31.65
CA THR A 158 4.68 57.68 -32.29
C THR A 158 3.49 58.66 -32.03
N PRO A 159 3.70 59.99 -32.05
CA PRO A 159 2.83 60.96 -31.39
C PRO A 159 1.87 61.76 -32.32
N ILE A 160 0.89 62.38 -31.63
CA ILE A 160 0.04 63.56 -31.88
C ILE A 160 0.30 64.40 -33.14
N ALA A 161 -0.79 64.73 -33.86
CA ALA A 161 -0.97 66.04 -34.51
C ALA A 161 -2.42 66.53 -34.35
N THR A 162 -2.53 67.80 -34.00
CA THR A 162 -3.74 68.60 -33.71
C THR A 162 -4.11 69.48 -34.90
N MET A 163 -5.39 69.49 -35.32
CA MET A 163 -6.28 70.63 -35.64
C MET A 163 -7.41 70.19 -36.56
#